data_AF-A0A146K0R7-F1
#
_entry.id   AF-A0A146K0R7-F1
#
_cell.length_a   1.000
_cell.length_b   1.000
_cell.length_c   1.000
_cell.angle_alpha   90.00
_cell.angle_beta   90.00
_cell.angle_gamma   90.00
#
_symmetry.space_group_name_H-M   'P 1'
#
loop_
_entity.id
_entity.type
_entity.pdbx_description
1 polymer ?
#
loop_
_entity_poly.entity_id
_entity_poly.type
_entity_poly.pdbx_seq_one_letter_code
_entity_poly.pdbx_strand_id
1 'polypeptide(L)'
;KQFHQRSRDVQSKNLWTHEQKQQLKQLGEQENPDWESISKQLNRKTIVCKLMYEQLTDKQWNEQEENILREWWEYHDKDSKKLKFSEIQNLLPEHSLYGIQRRLLIMM
;
A
#
# COMPACT_ATOMS: atom_id res chain seq x y z
N LYS A 1 -15.84 34.88 -30.37
CA LYS A 1 -15.15 33.58 -30.52
C LYS A 1 -15.02 32.98 -29.12
N GLN A 2 -15.85 31.98 -28.80
CA GLN A 2 -15.94 31.37 -27.46
C GLN A 2 -14.74 30.46 -27.22
N PHE A 3 -13.95 30.75 -26.17
CA PHE A 3 -12.87 29.88 -25.72
C PHE A 3 -13.45 28.65 -25.04
N HIS A 4 -13.20 27.47 -25.59
CA HIS A 4 -13.48 26.20 -24.93
C HIS A 4 -12.47 26.01 -23.79
N GLN A 5 -12.90 26.21 -22.54
CA GLN A 5 -12.22 25.70 -21.36
C GLN A 5 -12.29 24.17 -21.36
N ARG A 6 -11.29 23.52 -21.96
CA ARG A 6 -11.14 22.07 -21.89
C ARG A 6 -10.32 21.69 -20.65
N SER A 7 -11.02 21.03 -19.71
CA SER A 7 -10.52 20.00 -18.79
C SER A 7 -9.44 20.40 -17.76
N ARG A 8 -9.88 20.94 -16.63
CA ARG A 8 -9.20 20.73 -15.33
C ARG A 8 -9.66 19.45 -14.61
N ASP A 9 -10.65 18.75 -15.15
CA ASP A 9 -11.30 17.60 -14.47
C ASP A 9 -10.63 16.24 -14.71
N VAL A 10 -9.59 16.16 -15.55
CA VAL A 10 -8.95 14.87 -15.90
C VAL A 10 -7.90 14.43 -14.88
N GLN A 11 -7.41 15.33 -14.02
CA GLN A 11 -6.36 15.02 -13.03
C GLN A 11 -6.88 14.52 -11.67
N SER A 12 -8.18 14.66 -11.35
CA SER A 12 -8.69 14.32 -10.01
C SER A 12 -9.02 12.84 -9.80
N LYS A 13 -9.27 12.07 -10.87
CA LYS A 13 -9.75 10.68 -10.75
C LYS A 13 -8.72 9.67 -10.23
N ASN A 14 -7.44 10.03 -10.13
CA ASN A 14 -6.38 9.14 -9.62
C ASN A 14 -5.80 9.56 -8.26
N LEU A 15 -6.06 10.79 -7.80
CA LEU A 15 -5.56 11.28 -6.51
C LEU A 15 -6.55 10.93 -5.39
N TRP A 16 -6.07 10.28 -4.34
CA TRP A 16 -6.84 10.01 -3.14
C TRP A 16 -6.95 11.27 -2.29
N THR A 17 -8.16 11.76 -2.06
CA THR A 17 -8.39 12.89 -1.15
C THR A 17 -8.19 12.47 0.31
N HIS A 18 -7.97 13.44 1.19
CA HIS A 18 -7.87 13.17 2.63
C HIS A 18 -9.13 12.47 3.17
N GLU A 19 -10.31 12.96 2.78
CA GLU A 19 -11.60 12.37 3.14
C GLU A 19 -11.75 10.93 2.64
N GLN A 20 -11.38 10.65 1.38
CA GLN A 20 -11.41 9.29 0.84
C GLN A 20 -10.48 8.35 1.60
N LYS A 21 -9.30 8.83 2.02
CA LYS A 21 -8.36 8.04 2.84
C LYS A 21 -8.94 7.75 4.23
N GLN A 22 -9.58 8.73 4.87
CA GLN A 22 -10.24 8.53 6.16
C GLN A 22 -11.40 7.53 6.06
N GLN A 23 -12.27 7.68 5.06
CA GLN A 23 -13.35 6.74 4.80
C GLN A 23 -12.82 5.33 4.52
N LEU A 24 -11.79 5.20 3.68
CA LEU A 24 -11.16 3.91 3.40
C LEU A 24 -10.59 3.26 4.66
N LYS A 25 -9.92 4.03 5.52
CA LYS A 25 -9.35 3.52 6.77
C LYS A 25 -10.45 2.99 7.68
N GLN A 26 -11.51 3.77 7.91
CA GLN A 26 -12.64 3.38 8.74
C GLN A 26 -13.35 2.13 8.23
N LEU A 27 -13.59 2.06 6.91
CA LEU A 27 -14.25 0.90 6.29
C LEU A 27 -13.36 -0.35 6.30
N GLY A 28 -12.05 -0.18 6.15
CA GLY A 28 -11.10 -1.29 6.14
C GLY A 28 -10.76 -1.85 7.53
N GLU A 29 -10.95 -1.09 8.61
CA GLU A 29 -10.74 -1.54 10.00
C GLU A 29 -11.81 -2.55 10.50
N GLN A 30 -12.83 -2.85 9.70
CA GLN A 30 -13.81 -3.90 10.02
C GLN A 30 -13.16 -5.29 10.05
N GLU A 31 -13.63 -6.21 10.89
CA GLU A 31 -13.07 -7.56 11.02
C GLU A 31 -13.08 -8.36 9.71
N ASN A 32 -14.04 -8.07 8.82
CA ASN A 32 -14.12 -8.62 7.47
C ASN A 32 -14.56 -7.51 6.48
N PRO A 33 -13.63 -6.69 5.96
CA PRO A 33 -13.97 -5.57 5.10
C PRO A 33 -14.42 -6.07 3.72
N ASP A 34 -15.65 -5.73 3.33
CA ASP A 34 -16.16 -6.00 1.98
C ASP A 34 -15.57 -5.00 0.98
N TRP A 35 -14.44 -5.38 0.41
CA TRP A 35 -13.71 -4.55 -0.55
C TRP A 35 -14.52 -4.23 -1.81
N GLU A 36 -15.46 -5.08 -2.24
CA GLU A 36 -16.29 -4.80 -3.40
C GLU A 36 -17.27 -3.66 -3.09
N SER A 37 -17.94 -3.74 -1.92
CA SER A 37 -18.81 -2.67 -1.44
C SER A 37 -18.04 -1.36 -1.24
N ILE A 38 -16.88 -1.41 -0.57
CA ILE A 38 -16.01 -0.25 -0.33
C ILE A 38 -15.59 0.39 -1.66
N SER A 39 -15.25 -0.41 -2.66
CA SER A 39 -14.85 0.09 -3.98
C SER A 39 -15.97 0.85 -4.70
N LYS A 40 -17.23 0.37 -4.57
CA LYS A 40 -18.41 1.04 -5.11
C LYS A 40 -18.68 2.35 -4.37
N GLN A 41 -18.56 2.37 -3.04
CA GLN A 41 -18.76 3.57 -2.22
C GLN A 41 -17.74 4.67 -2.55
N LEU A 42 -16.47 4.31 -2.72
CA LEU A 42 -15.40 5.27 -3.00
C LEU A 42 -15.25 5.60 -4.49
N ASN A 43 -16.05 4.96 -5.37
CA ASN A 43 -15.93 5.04 -6.82
C ASN A 43 -14.48 4.78 -7.30
N ARG A 44 -13.87 3.71 -6.77
CA ARG A 44 -12.50 3.26 -7.08
C ARG A 44 -12.50 1.79 -7.47
N LYS A 45 -11.40 1.32 -8.06
CA LYS A 45 -11.20 -0.12 -8.28
C LYS A 45 -10.88 -0.81 -6.95
N THR A 46 -11.44 -1.99 -6.73
CA THR A 46 -11.22 -2.82 -5.53
C THR A 46 -9.74 -3.01 -5.19
N ILE A 47 -8.91 -3.34 -6.20
CA ILE A 47 -7.46 -3.50 -6.01
C ILE A 47 -6.79 -2.21 -5.54
N VAL A 48 -7.26 -1.04 -6.00
CA VAL A 48 -6.72 0.26 -5.61
C VAL A 48 -7.09 0.58 -4.15
N CYS A 49 -8.31 0.22 -3.72
CA CYS A 49 -8.72 0.35 -2.33
C CYS A 49 -7.85 -0.52 -1.41
N LYS A 50 -7.60 -1.78 -1.77
CA LYS A 50 -6.75 -2.69 -0.99
C LYS A 50 -5.33 -2.14 -0.84
N LEU A 51 -4.69 -1.78 -1.95
CA LEU A 51 -3.33 -1.22 -1.94
C LEU A 51 -3.25 0.09 -1.14
N MET A 52 -4.23 0.99 -1.30
CA MET A 52 -4.24 2.24 -0.53
C MET A 52 -4.48 1.98 0.96
N TYR A 53 -5.36 1.04 1.31
CA TYR A 53 -5.60 0.69 2.71
C TYR A 53 -4.33 0.11 3.33
N GLU A 54 -3.69 -0.85 2.67
CA GLU A 54 -2.39 -1.38 3.08
C GLU A 54 -1.36 -0.26 3.28
N GLN A 55 -1.31 0.74 2.41
CA GLN A 55 -0.43 1.91 2.59
C GLN A 55 -0.81 2.81 3.77
N LEU A 56 -2.10 2.92 4.10
CA LEU A 56 -2.58 3.75 5.22
C LEU A 56 -2.44 3.05 6.57
N THR A 57 -2.45 1.72 6.58
CA THR A 57 -2.34 0.90 7.79
C THR A 57 -0.97 0.29 7.97
N ASP A 58 -0.07 0.39 6.98
CA ASP A 58 1.33 0.01 7.15
C ASP A 58 1.88 0.79 8.36
N LYS A 59 2.36 0.05 9.35
CA LYS A 59 2.92 0.66 10.56
C LYS A 59 4.15 1.48 10.18
N GLN A 60 4.45 2.46 11.02
CA GLN A 60 5.74 3.14 10.90
C GLN A 60 6.85 2.14 11.17
N TRP A 61 7.78 2.08 10.24
CA TRP A 61 8.99 1.30 10.35
C TRP A 61 9.87 1.87 11.45
N ASN A 62 10.32 1.02 12.36
CA ASN A 62 11.31 1.36 13.37
C ASN A 62 12.71 0.85 13.00
N GLU A 63 13.73 1.33 13.72
CA GLU A 63 15.14 0.98 13.44
C GLU A 63 15.42 -0.53 13.53
N GLN A 64 14.76 -1.25 14.43
CA GLN A 64 14.95 -2.70 14.57
C GLN A 64 14.37 -3.44 13.37
N GLU A 65 13.18 -3.06 12.91
CA GLU A 65 12.54 -3.64 11.72
C GLU A 65 13.36 -3.35 10.46
N GLU A 66 13.93 -2.15 10.35
CA GLU A 66 14.82 -1.80 9.25
C GLU A 66 16.12 -2.60 9.27
N ASN A 67 16.69 -2.87 10.45
CA ASN A 67 17.85 -3.74 10.58
C ASN A 67 17.52 -5.19 10.19
N ILE A 68 16.36 -5.71 10.61
CA ILE A 68 15.89 -7.05 10.20
C ILE A 68 15.77 -7.13 8.67
N LEU A 69 15.19 -6.12 8.01
CA LEU A 69 15.12 -6.07 6.55
C LEU A 69 16.50 -6.06 5.90
N ARG A 70 17.45 -5.28 6.45
CA ARG A 70 18.81 -5.17 5.92
C ARG A 70 19.57 -6.48 6.05
N GLU A 71 19.56 -7.08 7.24
CA GLU A 71 20.20 -8.38 7.49
C GLU A 71 19.58 -9.48 6.63
N TRP A 72 18.25 -9.51 6.50
CA TRP A 72 17.57 -10.46 5.64
C TRP A 72 17.96 -10.28 4.17
N TRP A 73 18.06 -9.03 3.71
CA TRP A 73 18.49 -8.70 2.35
C TRP A 73 19.96 -9.02 2.09
N GLU A 74 20.84 -8.84 3.07
CA GLU A 74 22.26 -9.20 2.96
C GLU A 74 22.47 -10.72 2.98
N TYR A 75 21.67 -11.44 3.77
CA TYR A 75 21.71 -12.90 3.87
C TYR A 75 21.19 -13.57 2.59
N HIS A 76 20.20 -12.96 1.92
CA HIS A 76 19.66 -13.50 0.69
C HIS A 76 20.42 -12.97 -0.52
N ASP A 77 20.93 -13.90 -1.34
CA ASP A 77 21.60 -13.57 -2.60
C ASP A 77 20.67 -12.75 -3.52
N LYS A 78 21.14 -11.56 -3.93
CA LYS A 78 20.42 -10.59 -4.77
C LYS A 78 20.02 -11.18 -6.13
N ASP A 79 20.73 -12.21 -6.59
CA ASP A 79 20.48 -12.90 -7.86
C ASP A 79 19.59 -14.16 -7.72
N SER A 80 19.18 -14.49 -6.50
CA SER A 80 18.33 -15.66 -6.25
C SER A 80 16.90 -15.42 -6.73
N LYS A 81 16.50 -16.16 -7.76
CA LYS A 81 15.11 -16.23 -8.29
C LYS A 81 14.08 -16.77 -7.28
N LYS A 82 14.44 -16.96 -6.01
CA LYS A 82 13.59 -17.56 -4.97
C LYS A 82 13.64 -16.79 -3.65
N LEU A 83 13.53 -15.45 -3.70
CA LEU A 83 13.23 -14.68 -2.49
C LEU A 83 11.88 -15.12 -1.92
N LYS A 84 11.91 -15.72 -0.73
CA LYS A 84 10.71 -16.12 -0.01
C LYS A 84 10.30 -15.00 0.94
N PHE A 85 9.54 -14.04 0.41
CA PHE A 85 9.04 -12.92 1.23
C PHE A 85 8.16 -13.37 2.40
N SER A 86 7.62 -14.59 2.37
CA SER A 86 6.91 -15.17 3.52
C SER A 86 7.81 -15.40 4.74
N GLU A 87 9.10 -15.65 4.56
CA GLU A 87 10.04 -15.86 5.67
C GLU A 87 10.27 -14.56 6.45
N ILE A 88 10.48 -13.45 5.73
CA ILE A 88 10.61 -12.12 6.34
C ILE A 88 9.28 -11.61 6.92
N GLN A 89 8.13 -11.99 6.33
CA GLN A 89 6.82 -11.67 6.90
C GLN A 89 6.61 -12.33 8.27
N ASN A 90 7.13 -13.54 8.49
CA ASN A 90 7.06 -14.17 9.81
C ASN A 90 7.87 -13.40 10.88
N LEU A 91 8.93 -12.70 10.47
CA LEU A 91 9.75 -11.86 11.34
C LEU A 91 9.11 -10.48 11.58
N LEU A 92 8.28 -10.03 10.64
CA LEU A 92 7.62 -8.72 10.64
C LEU A 92 6.10 -8.90 10.45
N PRO A 93 5.40 -9.56 11.39
CA PRO A 93 3.99 -9.93 11.22
C PRO A 93 3.05 -8.71 11.17
N GLU A 94 3.51 -7.57 11.70
CA GLU A 94 2.78 -6.31 11.72
C GLU A 94 2.83 -5.58 10.38
N HIS A 95 3.66 -6.03 9.44
CA HIS A 95 3.77 -5.48 8.09
C HIS A 95 3.23 -6.47 7.07
N SER A 96 2.49 -5.94 6.08
CA SER A 96 2.06 -6.76 4.94
C SER A 96 3.25 -7.11 4.06
N LEU A 97 3.14 -8.20 3.28
CA LEU A 97 4.14 -8.54 2.25
C LEU A 97 4.41 -7.37 1.30
N TYR A 98 3.35 -6.65 0.94
CA TYR A 98 3.46 -5.45 0.12
C TYR A 98 4.27 -4.35 0.82
N GLY A 99 4.01 -4.10 2.11
CA GLY A 99 4.77 -3.14 2.92
C GLY A 99 6.25 -3.49 2.97
N ILE A 100 6.57 -4.76 3.23
CA ILE A 100 7.95 -5.28 3.26
C ILE A 100 8.64 -5.10 1.90
N GLN A 101 8.01 -5.52 0.80
CA GLN A 101 8.57 -5.38 -0.55
C GLN A 101 8.80 -3.91 -0.90
N ARG A 102 7.83 -3.05 -0.60
CA ARG A 102 7.91 -1.61 -0.83
C ARG A 102 9.04 -0.98 -0.01
N ARG A 103 9.21 -1.39 1.25
CA ARG A 103 10.27 -0.86 2.11
C ARG A 103 11.65 -1.27 1.63
N LEU A 104 11.84 -2.53 1.24
CA LEU A 104 13.09 -3.00 0.64
C LEU A 104 13.44 -2.22 -0.64
N LEU A 105 12.46 -1.92 -1.50
CA LEU A 105 12.67 -1.08 -2.69
C LEU A 105 13.11 0.35 -2.36
N ILE A 106 12.72 0.90 -1.20
CA ILE A 106 13.12 2.26 -0.77
C ILE A 106 14.54 2.26 -0.17
N MET A 107 14.98 1.13 0.38
CA MET A 107 16.29 1.00 1.04
C MET A 107 17.46 0.71 0.08
N MET A 108 17.17 0.37 -1.18
CA MET A 108 18.16 0.14 -2.25
C MET A 108 18.47 1.40 -3.05
#